data_AF-A0A1K0IIW9-F1
#
_entry.id   AF-A0A1K0IIW9-F1
#
_cell.length_a   1.000
_cell.length_b   1.000
_cell.length_c   1.000
_cell.angle_alpha   90.00
_cell.angle_beta   90.00
_cell.angle_gamma   90.00
#
_symmetry.space_group_name_H-M   'P 1'
#
loop_
_entity.id
_entity.type
_entity.pdbx_description
1 polymer ?
#
loop_
_entity_poly.entity_id
_entity_poly.type
_entity_poly.pdbx_seq_one_letter_code
_entity_poly.pdbx_strand_id
1 'polypeptide(L)'
;MNTSYSYPVSQLLTLGQFFEEVDGRPATWKGYAKLGVDNRHIPELIAVVADEALHTGYGPVPFAPVHAWRILGALKATEALPALVSLLRRIDDDFDDWIATELPCVFSQMGGQSVDVLAPFAADGHNGSYARGGACRAMGEVASGHPEQRGRCLQILMTLLRSFEDNEQTLNTEIVSVLLVLSAAESIDLIREAYAKDCVDLDCVGDLEDVEIALGLRTERATAPKRGEFFQRLLELSNHQEATRPHTAGPKTGRNDPCPCGSGKKYKKCCLEV
;
A
#
# COMPACT_ATOMS: atom_id res chain seq x y z
N MET A 1 -13.14 -4.14 26.91
CA MET A 1 -13.15 -5.28 27.86
C MET A 1 -11.70 -5.64 28.13
N ASN A 2 -11.35 -6.02 29.35
CA ASN A 2 -9.98 -6.42 29.70
C ASN A 2 -9.75 -7.86 29.21
N THR A 3 -9.53 -8.03 27.91
CA THR A 3 -9.35 -9.35 27.29
C THR A 3 -7.98 -9.87 27.67
N SER A 4 -7.91 -10.63 28.76
CA SER A 4 -6.69 -11.37 29.10
C SER A 4 -6.62 -12.59 28.19
N TYR A 5 -5.84 -12.49 27.12
CA TYR A 5 -5.54 -13.62 26.25
C TYR A 5 -4.83 -14.74 27.05
N SER A 6 -5.09 -16.00 26.70
CA SER A 6 -4.56 -17.19 27.32
C SER A 6 -3.23 -17.60 26.69
N TYR A 7 -2.37 -18.28 27.43
CA TYR A 7 -1.18 -18.90 26.85
C TYR A 7 -1.61 -20.08 25.97
N PRO A 8 -1.09 -20.23 24.73
CA PRO A 8 0.06 -19.54 24.15
C PRO A 8 -0.21 -18.23 23.39
N VAL A 9 -1.47 -17.83 23.16
CA VAL A 9 -1.82 -16.64 22.35
C VAL A 9 -1.34 -15.33 23.00
N SER A 10 -1.36 -15.22 24.32
CA SER A 10 -0.88 -14.04 25.04
C SER A 10 0.58 -13.68 24.77
N GLN A 11 1.39 -14.63 24.28
CA GLN A 11 2.77 -14.35 23.87
C GLN A 11 2.82 -13.33 22.72
N LEU A 12 1.81 -13.28 21.85
CA LEU A 12 1.75 -12.36 20.71
C LEU A 12 1.85 -10.89 21.12
N LEU A 13 1.37 -10.54 22.32
CA LEU A 13 1.44 -9.18 22.89
C LEU A 13 2.88 -8.70 23.17
N THR A 14 3.83 -9.63 23.21
CA THR A 14 5.24 -9.36 23.53
C THR A 14 6.16 -9.41 22.30
N LEU A 15 5.64 -9.86 21.16
CA LEU A 15 6.39 -9.97 19.92
C LEU A 15 6.38 -8.61 19.21
N GLY A 16 7.55 -8.13 18.80
CA GLY A 16 7.68 -6.91 18.01
C GLY A 16 7.69 -7.18 16.50
N GLN A 17 7.76 -6.10 15.72
CA GLN A 17 7.77 -6.11 14.25
C GLN A 17 8.70 -7.17 13.63
N PHE A 18 9.91 -7.34 14.18
CA PHE A 18 10.99 -8.16 13.63
C PHE A 18 11.10 -9.56 14.26
N PHE A 19 10.01 -10.10 14.81
CA PHE A 19 10.00 -11.46 15.36
C PHE A 19 10.54 -12.47 14.33
N GLU A 20 11.69 -13.08 14.59
CA GLU A 20 12.32 -14.10 13.72
C GLU A 20 12.59 -13.63 12.28
N GLU A 21 12.98 -12.37 12.10
CA GLU A 21 13.29 -11.82 10.75
C GLU A 21 12.11 -11.92 9.77
N VAL A 22 10.87 -11.96 10.29
CA VAL A 22 9.67 -11.85 9.46
C VAL A 22 9.67 -10.51 8.73
N ASP A 23 9.28 -10.58 7.46
CA ASP A 23 8.95 -9.42 6.63
C ASP A 23 7.50 -9.52 6.16
N GLY A 24 7.07 -8.59 5.31
CA GLY A 24 5.71 -8.55 4.77
C GLY A 24 5.32 -9.72 3.86
N ARG A 25 6.17 -10.74 3.67
CA ARG A 25 5.94 -11.83 2.70
C ARG A 25 5.68 -13.17 3.41
N PRO A 26 4.66 -13.95 3.00
CA PRO A 26 4.34 -15.25 3.63
C PRO A 26 5.52 -16.24 3.71
N ALA A 27 6.47 -16.16 2.78
CA ALA A 27 7.65 -17.02 2.76
C ALA A 27 8.56 -16.87 3.99
N THR A 28 8.49 -15.74 4.71
CA THR A 28 9.29 -15.48 5.92
C THR A 28 8.55 -15.80 7.23
N TRP A 29 7.23 -16.05 7.18
CA TRP A 29 6.38 -16.32 8.34
C TRP A 29 6.53 -17.75 8.93
N LYS A 30 7.77 -18.26 9.02
CA LYS A 30 8.06 -19.64 9.44
C LYS A 30 8.22 -19.80 10.96
N GLY A 31 8.50 -18.71 11.66
CA GLY A 31 8.79 -18.71 13.11
C GLY A 31 7.59 -19.06 13.99
N TYR A 32 6.36 -19.02 13.48
CA TYR A 32 5.15 -19.14 14.31
C TYR A 32 4.88 -20.55 14.86
N ALA A 33 5.34 -21.60 14.19
CA ALA A 33 5.11 -22.99 14.63
C ALA A 33 5.69 -23.28 16.04
N LYS A 34 6.73 -22.54 16.45
CA LYS A 34 7.37 -22.71 17.76
C LYS A 34 6.60 -22.10 18.93
N LEU A 35 5.60 -21.27 18.65
CA LEU A 35 4.81 -20.60 19.69
C LEU A 35 3.81 -21.54 20.36
N GLY A 36 3.58 -22.74 19.81
CA GLY A 36 2.60 -23.69 20.32
C GLY A 36 1.15 -23.31 20.00
N VAL A 37 0.95 -22.31 19.14
CA VAL A 37 -0.37 -21.89 18.65
C VAL A 37 -0.80 -22.82 17.52
N ASP A 38 -2.04 -23.29 17.59
CA ASP A 38 -2.67 -24.23 16.64
C ASP A 38 -4.17 -23.97 16.50
N ASN A 39 -4.88 -24.84 15.76
CA ASN A 39 -6.31 -24.71 15.44
C ASN A 39 -7.22 -24.49 16.67
N ARG A 40 -6.85 -24.97 17.86
CA ARG A 40 -7.65 -24.79 19.08
C ARG A 40 -7.72 -23.33 19.53
N HIS A 41 -6.78 -22.51 19.06
CA HIS A 41 -6.61 -21.12 19.45
C HIS A 41 -7.24 -20.14 18.45
N ILE A 42 -7.82 -20.64 17.35
CA ILE A 42 -8.47 -19.80 16.31
C ILE A 42 -9.45 -18.78 16.91
N PRO A 43 -10.37 -19.13 17.84
CA PRO A 43 -11.30 -18.15 18.42
C PRO A 43 -10.58 -16.99 19.14
N GLU A 44 -9.47 -17.28 19.81
CA GLU A 44 -8.70 -16.27 20.53
C GLU A 44 -7.83 -15.43 19.59
N LEU A 45 -7.28 -16.02 18.53
CA LEU A 45 -6.61 -15.28 17.47
C LEU A 45 -7.56 -14.31 16.75
N ILE A 46 -8.80 -14.73 16.49
CA ILE A 46 -9.85 -13.85 15.95
C ILE A 46 -10.12 -12.70 16.91
N ALA A 47 -10.17 -12.97 18.22
CA ALA A 47 -10.35 -11.93 19.23
C ALA A 47 -9.18 -10.93 19.25
N VAL A 48 -7.93 -11.40 19.12
CA VAL A 48 -6.74 -10.52 19.01
C VAL A 48 -6.85 -9.63 17.77
N VAL A 49 -7.25 -10.19 16.63
CA VAL A 49 -7.42 -9.43 15.38
C VAL A 49 -8.52 -8.37 15.50
N ALA A 50 -9.62 -8.68 16.19
CA ALA A 50 -10.76 -7.78 16.33
C ALA A 50 -10.64 -6.77 17.49
N ASP A 51 -9.56 -6.81 18.27
CA ASP A 51 -9.37 -5.91 19.41
C ASP A 51 -8.79 -4.57 18.95
N GLU A 52 -9.67 -3.57 18.78
CA GLU A 52 -9.33 -2.21 18.38
C GLU A 52 -8.22 -1.57 19.25
N ALA A 53 -8.14 -1.94 20.54
CA ALA A 53 -7.10 -1.41 21.42
C ALA A 53 -5.70 -1.93 21.07
N LEU A 54 -5.60 -3.04 20.33
CA LEU A 54 -4.35 -3.63 19.89
C LEU A 54 -3.86 -3.11 18.54
N HIS A 55 -4.61 -2.26 17.83
CA HIS A 55 -4.17 -1.71 16.54
C HIS A 55 -3.47 -0.35 16.66
N THR A 56 -3.40 0.21 17.86
CA THR A 56 -2.82 1.53 18.11
C THR A 56 -1.84 1.49 19.29
N GLY A 57 -0.92 2.45 19.33
CA GLY A 57 0.02 2.61 20.43
C GLY A 57 1.47 2.37 20.02
N TYR A 58 2.30 2.02 21.02
CA TYR A 58 3.75 1.89 20.85
C TYR A 58 4.25 0.56 21.41
N GLY A 59 5.44 0.15 20.95
CA GLY A 59 6.09 -1.08 21.41
C GLY A 59 5.56 -2.32 20.68
N PRO A 60 5.60 -3.50 21.31
CA PRO A 60 5.25 -4.76 20.66
C PRO A 60 3.73 -4.98 20.51
N VAL A 61 2.92 -4.39 21.39
CA VAL A 61 1.47 -4.65 21.47
C VAL A 61 0.74 -4.40 20.13
N PRO A 62 1.01 -3.31 19.38
CA PRO A 62 0.40 -3.07 18.07
C PRO A 62 0.68 -4.14 17.01
N PHE A 63 1.71 -4.98 17.20
CA PHE A 63 2.04 -6.06 16.28
C PHE A 63 1.32 -7.38 16.60
N ALA A 64 0.59 -7.46 17.71
CA ALA A 64 -0.15 -8.67 18.07
C ALA A 64 -1.21 -9.05 17.03
N PRO A 65 -2.05 -8.13 16.50
CA PRO A 65 -2.96 -8.43 15.40
C PRO A 65 -2.23 -8.88 14.13
N VAL A 66 -1.08 -8.25 13.84
CA VAL A 66 -0.22 -8.60 12.71
C VAL A 66 0.22 -10.06 12.79
N HIS A 67 0.74 -10.47 13.95
CA HIS A 67 1.14 -11.85 14.16
C HIS A 67 -0.05 -12.81 14.14
N ALA A 68 -1.21 -12.40 14.67
CA ALA A 68 -2.40 -13.22 14.69
C ALA A 68 -2.93 -13.53 13.28
N TRP A 69 -3.03 -12.53 12.37
CA TRP A 69 -3.49 -12.81 11.01
C TRP A 69 -2.54 -13.69 10.20
N ARG A 70 -1.22 -13.57 10.44
CA ARG A 70 -0.22 -14.43 9.79
C ARG A 70 -0.41 -15.89 10.21
N ILE A 71 -0.66 -16.12 11.50
CA ILE A 71 -0.97 -17.47 12.03
C ILE A 71 -2.29 -17.98 11.45
N LEU A 72 -3.35 -17.15 11.46
CA LEU A 72 -4.66 -17.53 10.90
C LEU A 72 -4.57 -17.92 9.43
N GLY A 73 -3.80 -17.16 8.63
CA GLY A 73 -3.51 -17.50 7.23
C GLY A 73 -2.79 -18.84 7.09
N ALA A 74 -1.73 -19.07 7.87
CA ALA A 74 -0.99 -20.34 7.86
C ALA A 74 -1.84 -21.55 8.28
N LEU A 75 -2.78 -21.37 9.22
CA LEU A 75 -3.74 -22.37 9.66
C LEU A 75 -4.92 -22.55 8.68
N LYS A 76 -5.06 -21.66 7.68
CA LYS A 76 -6.19 -21.61 6.75
C LYS A 76 -7.54 -21.49 7.46
N ALA A 77 -7.58 -20.68 8.52
CA ALA A 77 -8.75 -20.52 9.40
C ALA A 77 -9.83 -19.65 8.74
N THR A 78 -10.69 -20.25 7.91
CA THR A 78 -11.73 -19.54 7.15
C THR A 78 -12.79 -18.88 8.04
N GLU A 79 -12.95 -19.33 9.28
CA GLU A 79 -13.82 -18.72 10.29
C GLU A 79 -13.39 -17.29 10.66
N ALA A 80 -12.13 -16.93 10.40
CA ALA A 80 -11.61 -15.58 10.64
C ALA A 80 -11.90 -14.59 9.52
N LEU A 81 -12.39 -15.05 8.36
CA LEU A 81 -12.63 -14.21 7.19
C LEU A 81 -13.50 -12.96 7.47
N PRO A 82 -14.59 -13.03 8.26
CA PRO A 82 -15.39 -11.84 8.60
C PRO A 82 -14.60 -10.79 9.40
N ALA A 83 -13.74 -11.22 10.32
CA ALA A 83 -12.90 -10.31 11.09
C ALA A 83 -11.82 -9.70 10.20
N LEU A 84 -11.14 -10.51 9.39
CA LEU A 84 -10.08 -10.05 8.49
C LEU A 84 -10.59 -9.07 7.43
N VAL A 85 -11.75 -9.32 6.82
CA VAL A 85 -12.30 -8.41 5.80
C VAL A 85 -12.72 -7.07 6.41
N SER A 86 -13.16 -7.04 7.67
CA SER A 86 -13.51 -5.79 8.35
C SER A 86 -12.30 -4.88 8.58
N LEU A 87 -11.10 -5.44 8.73
CA LEU A 87 -9.87 -4.68 8.90
C LEU A 87 -9.49 -3.84 7.67
N LEU A 88 -9.94 -4.23 6.48
CA LEU A 88 -9.60 -3.49 5.25
C LEU A 88 -10.03 -2.01 5.30
N ARG A 89 -11.05 -1.66 6.10
CA ARG A 89 -11.46 -0.26 6.31
C ARG A 89 -10.36 0.61 6.91
N ARG A 90 -9.47 0.02 7.72
CA ARG A 90 -8.34 0.70 8.35
C ARG A 90 -7.30 1.19 7.35
N ILE A 91 -7.34 0.72 6.09
CA ILE A 91 -6.51 1.29 5.02
C ILE A 91 -6.90 2.75 4.78
N ASP A 92 -8.19 3.06 4.75
CA ASP A 92 -8.68 4.44 4.62
C ASP A 92 -8.66 5.18 5.97
N ASP A 93 -9.09 4.53 7.05
CA ASP A 93 -9.29 5.19 8.35
C ASP A 93 -7.95 5.57 9.03
N ASP A 94 -6.95 4.70 8.93
CA ASP A 94 -5.70 4.80 9.68
C ASP A 94 -4.44 4.81 8.80
N PHE A 95 -4.58 4.70 7.48
CA PHE A 95 -3.46 4.52 6.53
C PHE A 95 -2.57 3.32 6.92
N ASP A 96 -3.19 2.21 7.31
CA ASP A 96 -2.48 1.04 7.80
C ASP A 96 -1.81 0.26 6.66
N ASP A 97 -0.52 0.53 6.46
CA ASP A 97 0.32 -0.11 5.44
C ASP A 97 0.45 -1.63 5.64
N TRP A 98 0.35 -2.15 6.88
CA TRP A 98 0.44 -3.59 7.12
C TRP A 98 -0.79 -4.31 6.60
N ILE A 99 -1.96 -3.73 6.83
CA ILE A 99 -3.22 -4.24 6.32
C ILE A 99 -3.22 -4.21 4.79
N ALA A 100 -2.78 -3.11 4.18
CA ALA A 100 -2.71 -2.96 2.74
C ALA A 100 -1.74 -3.94 2.06
N THR A 101 -0.66 -4.33 2.74
CA THR A 101 0.41 -5.16 2.15
C THR A 101 0.30 -6.65 2.50
N GLU A 102 -0.12 -7.02 3.71
CA GLU A 102 -0.09 -8.42 4.17
C GLU A 102 -1.42 -9.15 4.04
N LEU A 103 -2.56 -8.49 4.32
CA LEU A 103 -3.86 -9.17 4.27
C LEU A 103 -4.19 -9.78 2.90
N PRO A 104 -3.84 -9.17 1.74
CA PRO A 104 -4.01 -9.83 0.45
C PRO A 104 -3.41 -11.22 0.39
N CYS A 105 -2.20 -11.40 0.95
CA CYS A 105 -1.54 -12.69 1.03
C CYS A 105 -2.23 -13.64 2.02
N VAL A 106 -2.71 -13.13 3.16
CA VAL A 106 -3.46 -13.92 4.15
C VAL A 106 -4.74 -14.50 3.54
N PHE A 107 -5.51 -13.68 2.81
CA PHE A 107 -6.69 -14.13 2.08
C PHE A 107 -6.34 -15.19 1.03
N SER A 108 -5.21 -15.02 0.33
CA SER A 108 -4.72 -16.04 -0.60
C SER A 108 -4.37 -17.35 0.11
N GLN A 109 -3.73 -17.33 1.28
CA GLN A 109 -3.45 -18.58 2.04
C GLN A 109 -4.74 -19.34 2.43
N MET A 110 -5.83 -18.62 2.69
CA MET A 110 -7.16 -19.18 3.01
C MET A 110 -7.95 -19.69 1.79
N GLY A 111 -7.56 -19.30 0.57
CA GLY A 111 -8.09 -19.83 -0.68
C GLY A 111 -9.44 -19.25 -1.12
N GLY A 112 -10.17 -20.00 -1.95
CA GLY A 112 -11.34 -19.49 -2.68
C GLY A 112 -12.50 -18.95 -1.82
N GLN A 113 -12.66 -19.41 -0.57
CA GLN A 113 -13.67 -18.88 0.35
C GLN A 113 -13.44 -17.39 0.68
N SER A 114 -12.20 -16.91 0.57
CA SER A 114 -11.89 -15.49 0.74
C SER A 114 -12.65 -14.62 -0.28
N VAL A 115 -12.87 -15.12 -1.50
CA VAL A 115 -13.60 -14.37 -2.54
C VAL A 115 -15.06 -14.11 -2.12
N ASP A 116 -15.65 -14.99 -1.31
CA ASP A 116 -17.04 -14.86 -0.85
C ASP A 116 -17.25 -13.64 0.06
N VAL A 117 -16.22 -13.24 0.82
CA VAL A 117 -16.26 -12.04 1.68
C VAL A 117 -15.67 -10.81 1.00
N LEU A 118 -14.65 -10.98 0.14
CA LEU A 118 -13.96 -9.88 -0.53
C LEU A 118 -14.84 -9.23 -1.60
N ALA A 119 -15.57 -10.03 -2.39
CA ALA A 119 -16.39 -9.52 -3.48
C ALA A 119 -17.50 -8.55 -3.01
N PRO A 120 -18.35 -8.90 -2.02
CA PRO A 120 -19.36 -7.95 -1.53
C PRO A 120 -18.73 -6.74 -0.83
N PHE A 121 -17.58 -6.90 -0.15
CA PHE A 121 -16.88 -5.77 0.47
C PHE A 121 -16.37 -4.76 -0.58
N ALA A 122 -15.76 -5.25 -1.67
CA ALA A 122 -15.27 -4.42 -2.77
C ALA A 122 -16.41 -3.73 -3.55
N ALA A 123 -17.59 -4.35 -3.62
CA ALA A 123 -18.77 -3.80 -4.29
C ALA A 123 -19.53 -2.77 -3.44
N ASP A 124 -19.34 -2.77 -2.12
CA ASP A 124 -20.06 -1.87 -1.21
C ASP A 124 -19.44 -0.46 -1.23
N GLY A 125 -20.15 0.47 -1.87
CA GLY A 125 -19.76 1.87 -2.00
C GLY A 125 -19.72 2.67 -0.69
N HIS A 126 -20.14 2.09 0.45
CA HIS A 126 -19.94 2.72 1.76
C HIS A 126 -18.51 2.55 2.28
N ASN A 127 -17.73 1.61 1.73
CA ASN A 127 -16.32 1.46 2.07
C ASN A 127 -15.47 2.43 1.22
N GLY A 128 -14.39 2.95 1.80
CA GLY A 128 -13.46 3.85 1.09
C GLY A 128 -12.77 3.19 -0.10
N SER A 129 -12.26 4.01 -1.02
CA SER A 129 -11.71 3.53 -2.27
C SER A 129 -10.44 2.71 -2.08
N TYR A 130 -9.61 3.02 -1.08
CA TYR A 130 -8.42 2.22 -0.78
C TYR A 130 -8.76 0.88 -0.13
N ALA A 131 -9.74 0.82 0.77
CA ALA A 131 -10.23 -0.43 1.36
C ALA A 131 -10.83 -1.35 0.28
N ARG A 132 -11.68 -0.81 -0.59
CA ARG A 132 -12.25 -1.55 -1.74
C ARG A 132 -11.15 -2.02 -2.70
N GLY A 133 -10.14 -1.18 -2.94
CA GLY A 133 -8.95 -1.53 -3.69
C GLY A 133 -8.15 -2.67 -3.04
N GLY A 134 -7.96 -2.64 -1.73
CA GLY A 134 -7.32 -3.70 -0.95
C GLY A 134 -8.05 -5.05 -1.08
N ALA A 135 -9.38 -5.03 -1.13
CA ALA A 135 -10.16 -6.23 -1.42
C ALA A 135 -9.97 -6.74 -2.87
N CYS A 136 -9.85 -5.84 -3.85
CA CYS A 136 -9.53 -6.18 -5.24
C CYS A 136 -8.13 -6.81 -5.34
N ARG A 137 -7.12 -6.23 -4.66
CA ARG A 137 -5.78 -6.78 -4.57
C ARG A 137 -5.77 -8.18 -3.95
N ALA A 138 -6.51 -8.37 -2.86
CA ALA A 138 -6.66 -9.67 -2.23
C ALA A 138 -7.27 -10.72 -3.17
N MET A 139 -8.29 -10.35 -3.98
CA MET A 139 -8.81 -11.25 -5.01
C MET A 139 -7.77 -11.58 -6.10
N GLY A 140 -6.90 -10.63 -6.44
CA GLY A 140 -5.75 -10.84 -7.32
C GLY A 140 -4.74 -11.85 -6.77
N GLU A 141 -4.39 -11.73 -5.49
CA GLU A 141 -3.52 -12.68 -4.79
C GLU A 141 -4.14 -14.08 -4.70
N VAL A 142 -5.46 -14.17 -4.45
CA VAL A 142 -6.19 -15.44 -4.48
C VAL A 142 -6.15 -16.04 -5.89
N ALA A 143 -6.41 -15.26 -6.94
CA ALA A 143 -6.37 -15.74 -8.33
C ALA A 143 -4.98 -16.22 -8.76
N SER A 144 -3.92 -15.61 -8.24
CA SER A 144 -2.52 -15.99 -8.50
C SER A 144 -2.14 -17.28 -7.76
N GLY A 145 -2.57 -17.42 -6.50
CA GLY A 145 -2.30 -18.59 -5.67
C GLY A 145 -3.18 -19.81 -5.97
N HIS A 146 -4.37 -19.59 -6.54
CA HIS A 146 -5.42 -20.59 -6.76
C HIS A 146 -5.97 -20.47 -8.19
N PRO A 147 -5.34 -21.11 -9.19
CA PRO A 147 -5.69 -20.96 -10.60
C PRO A 147 -7.16 -21.28 -10.93
N GLU A 148 -7.80 -22.16 -10.16
CA GLU A 148 -9.22 -22.49 -10.31
C GLU A 148 -10.16 -21.33 -9.92
N GLN A 149 -9.68 -20.37 -9.12
CA GLN A 149 -10.42 -19.16 -8.75
C GLN A 149 -10.21 -18.01 -9.74
N ARG A 150 -9.21 -18.10 -10.63
CA ARG A 150 -8.83 -17.02 -11.55
C ARG A 150 -10.02 -16.47 -12.34
N GLY A 151 -10.79 -17.34 -13.00
CA GLY A 151 -11.93 -16.91 -13.81
C GLY A 151 -12.99 -16.17 -13.00
N ARG A 152 -13.25 -16.63 -11.77
CA ARG A 152 -14.19 -16.00 -10.84
C ARG A 152 -13.71 -14.61 -10.42
N CYS A 153 -12.45 -14.46 -10.02
CA CYS A 153 -11.89 -13.16 -9.64
C CYS A 153 -11.89 -12.17 -10.82
N LEU A 154 -11.49 -12.60 -12.02
CA LEU A 154 -11.51 -11.75 -13.21
C LEU A 154 -12.92 -11.26 -13.54
N GLN A 155 -13.91 -12.14 -13.48
CA GLN A 155 -15.30 -11.76 -13.71
C GLN A 155 -15.78 -10.69 -12.72
N ILE A 156 -15.43 -10.82 -11.44
CA ILE A 156 -15.79 -9.84 -10.40
C ILE A 156 -15.08 -8.51 -10.65
N LEU A 157 -13.77 -8.53 -10.84
CA LEU A 157 -12.95 -7.33 -11.10
C LEU A 157 -13.44 -6.56 -12.33
N MET A 158 -13.68 -7.25 -13.45
CA MET A 158 -14.23 -6.64 -14.65
C MET A 158 -15.65 -6.10 -14.43
N THR A 159 -16.46 -6.75 -13.58
CA THR A 159 -17.80 -6.24 -13.24
C THR A 159 -17.71 -4.95 -12.42
N LEU A 160 -16.79 -4.86 -11.47
CA LEU A 160 -16.54 -3.63 -10.70
C LEU A 160 -16.02 -2.51 -11.61
N LEU A 161 -15.10 -2.82 -12.54
CA LEU A 161 -14.53 -1.83 -13.46
C LEU A 161 -15.56 -1.31 -14.46
N ARG A 162 -16.61 -2.06 -14.84
CA ARG A 162 -17.69 -1.55 -15.70
C ARG A 162 -18.39 -0.32 -15.14
N SER A 163 -18.31 -0.09 -13.84
CA SER A 163 -18.81 1.13 -13.18
C SER A 163 -17.74 2.21 -13.08
N PHE A 164 -16.76 2.26 -14.01
CA PHE A 164 -15.62 3.18 -13.93
C PHE A 164 -16.01 4.66 -13.87
N GLU A 165 -17.15 5.07 -14.44
CA GLU A 165 -17.62 6.46 -14.35
C GLU A 165 -18.18 6.81 -12.95
N ASP A 166 -18.66 5.81 -12.21
CA ASP A 166 -19.24 5.98 -10.86
C ASP A 166 -18.20 5.71 -9.75
N ASN A 167 -17.17 4.93 -10.04
CA ASN A 167 -16.09 4.63 -9.11
C ASN A 167 -15.11 5.80 -8.99
N GLU A 168 -14.50 5.94 -7.81
CA GLU A 168 -13.31 6.79 -7.69
C GLU A 168 -12.16 6.29 -8.57
N GLN A 169 -11.41 7.24 -9.14
CA GLN A 169 -10.27 6.95 -10.02
C GLN A 169 -9.25 6.02 -9.36
N THR A 170 -9.00 6.17 -8.05
CA THR A 170 -8.13 5.29 -7.26
C THR A 170 -8.57 3.82 -7.32
N LEU A 171 -9.87 3.55 -7.17
CA LEU A 171 -10.38 2.18 -7.22
C LEU A 171 -10.26 1.59 -8.63
N ASN A 172 -10.63 2.35 -9.66
CA ASN A 172 -10.48 1.92 -11.05
C ASN A 172 -9.02 1.55 -11.36
N THR A 173 -8.10 2.40 -10.90
CA THR A 173 -6.65 2.22 -11.06
C THR A 173 -6.16 0.95 -10.38
N GLU A 174 -6.61 0.67 -9.16
CA GLU A 174 -6.25 -0.56 -8.47
C GLU A 174 -6.83 -1.80 -9.19
N ILE A 175 -8.07 -1.74 -9.70
CA ILE A 175 -8.65 -2.84 -10.48
C ILE A 175 -7.82 -3.09 -11.75
N VAL A 176 -7.44 -2.05 -12.48
CA VAL A 176 -6.57 -2.16 -13.67
C VAL A 176 -5.23 -2.76 -13.29
N SER A 177 -4.59 -2.29 -12.22
CA SER A 177 -3.32 -2.83 -11.69
C SER A 177 -3.43 -4.35 -11.42
N VAL A 178 -4.50 -4.80 -10.77
CA VAL A 178 -4.72 -6.22 -10.52
C VAL A 178 -4.93 -7.02 -11.81
N LEU A 179 -5.67 -6.49 -12.78
CA LEU A 179 -5.85 -7.13 -14.10
C LEU A 179 -4.52 -7.27 -14.86
N LEU A 180 -3.63 -6.29 -14.75
CA LEU A 180 -2.28 -6.34 -15.31
C LEU A 180 -1.42 -7.42 -14.65
N VAL A 181 -1.39 -7.46 -13.31
CA VAL A 181 -0.68 -8.51 -12.55
C VAL A 181 -1.16 -9.90 -12.97
N LEU A 182 -2.47 -10.05 -13.18
CA LEU A 182 -3.05 -11.29 -13.66
C LEU A 182 -2.83 -11.54 -15.15
N SER A 183 -2.24 -10.62 -15.93
CA SER A 183 -2.10 -10.74 -17.39
C SER A 183 -3.45 -11.01 -18.08
N ALA A 184 -4.50 -10.30 -17.67
CA ALA A 184 -5.88 -10.49 -18.13
C ALA A 184 -6.13 -9.76 -19.47
N ALA A 185 -5.55 -10.26 -20.56
CA ALA A 185 -5.68 -9.65 -21.89
C ALA A 185 -7.14 -9.52 -22.37
N GLU A 186 -8.04 -10.37 -21.88
CA GLU A 186 -9.49 -10.31 -22.15
C GLU A 186 -10.18 -9.05 -21.61
N SER A 187 -9.52 -8.32 -20.71
CA SER A 187 -10.05 -7.09 -20.11
C SER A 187 -9.76 -5.82 -20.92
N ILE A 188 -8.94 -5.92 -21.98
CA ILE A 188 -8.38 -4.73 -22.64
C ILE A 188 -9.42 -3.76 -23.18
N ASP A 189 -10.52 -4.24 -23.76
CA ASP A 189 -11.52 -3.34 -24.35
C ASP A 189 -12.22 -2.50 -23.27
N LEU A 190 -12.50 -3.10 -22.12
CA LEU A 190 -13.03 -2.37 -20.95
C LEU A 190 -12.00 -1.38 -20.40
N ILE A 191 -10.72 -1.75 -20.35
CA ILE A 191 -9.66 -0.84 -19.90
C ILE A 191 -9.55 0.35 -20.87
N ARG A 192 -9.58 0.12 -22.18
CA ARG A 192 -9.58 1.19 -23.20
C ARG A 192 -10.73 2.16 -23.01
N GLU A 193 -11.93 1.67 -22.71
CA GLU A 193 -13.09 2.51 -22.40
C GLU A 193 -12.85 3.39 -21.16
N ALA A 194 -12.32 2.82 -20.08
CA ALA A 194 -11.99 3.58 -18.87
C ALA A 194 -10.92 4.66 -19.13
N TYR A 195 -9.88 4.35 -19.90
CA TYR A 195 -8.86 5.33 -20.31
C TYR A 195 -9.41 6.43 -21.20
N ALA A 196 -10.31 6.10 -22.14
CA ALA A 196 -10.95 7.09 -23.02
C ALA A 196 -11.80 8.11 -22.25
N LYS A 197 -12.19 7.77 -21.01
CA LYS A 197 -13.00 8.58 -20.10
C LYS A 197 -12.19 9.23 -18.98
N ASP A 198 -10.86 9.11 -19.00
CA ASP A 198 -9.95 9.64 -17.98
C ASP A 198 -10.21 9.07 -16.57
N CYS A 199 -10.75 7.85 -16.49
CA CYS A 199 -11.16 7.22 -15.24
C CYS A 199 -10.04 6.40 -14.56
N VAL A 200 -8.79 6.47 -15.04
CA VAL A 200 -7.63 5.73 -14.53
C VAL A 200 -6.46 6.68 -14.32
N ASP A 201 -5.80 6.59 -13.17
CA ASP A 201 -4.62 7.39 -12.85
C ASP A 201 -3.38 6.85 -13.58
N LEU A 202 -2.86 7.68 -14.48
CA LEU A 202 -1.68 7.38 -15.29
C LEU A 202 -0.39 7.24 -14.46
N ASP A 203 -0.31 7.88 -13.29
CA ASP A 203 0.91 7.87 -12.48
C ASP A 203 1.11 6.54 -11.74
N CYS A 204 0.05 5.74 -11.59
CA CYS A 204 0.12 4.44 -10.95
C CYS A 204 0.38 3.28 -11.93
N VAL A 205 -0.32 3.25 -13.07
CA VAL A 205 -0.30 2.10 -14.00
C VAL A 205 0.27 2.44 -15.38
N GLY A 206 0.67 3.69 -15.61
CA GLY A 206 1.13 4.16 -16.91
C GLY A 206 -0.01 4.50 -17.87
N ASP A 207 0.34 4.92 -19.08
CA ASP A 207 -0.65 5.20 -20.10
C ASP A 207 -1.15 3.94 -20.82
N LEU A 208 -2.13 4.10 -21.71
CA LEU A 208 -2.74 2.98 -22.40
C LEU A 208 -1.73 2.13 -23.19
N GLU A 209 -0.65 2.73 -23.74
CA GLU A 209 0.37 1.93 -24.43
C GLU A 209 1.19 1.10 -23.45
N ASP A 210 1.47 1.62 -22.24
CA ASP A 210 2.12 0.87 -21.17
C ASP A 210 1.25 -0.35 -20.76
N VAL A 211 -0.05 -0.15 -20.60
CA VAL A 211 -1.03 -1.22 -20.32
C VAL A 211 -1.07 -2.26 -21.43
N GLU A 212 -1.17 -1.85 -22.70
CA GLU A 212 -1.20 -2.77 -23.84
C GLU A 212 0.09 -3.59 -23.96
N ILE A 213 1.24 -2.98 -23.66
CA ILE A 213 2.54 -3.68 -23.62
C ILE A 213 2.58 -4.67 -22.46
N ALA A 214 2.14 -4.26 -21.26
CA ALA A 214 2.10 -5.14 -20.08
C ALA A 214 1.20 -6.37 -20.30
N LEU A 215 0.11 -6.23 -21.06
CA LEU A 215 -0.78 -7.32 -21.44
C LEU A 215 -0.31 -8.11 -22.69
N GLY A 216 0.83 -7.76 -23.28
CA GLY A 216 1.38 -8.43 -24.47
C GLY A 216 0.59 -8.17 -25.76
N LEU A 217 -0.25 -7.13 -25.79
CA LEU A 217 -1.08 -6.73 -26.93
C LEU A 217 -0.37 -5.73 -27.85
N ARG A 218 0.76 -5.20 -27.40
CA ARG A 218 1.62 -4.26 -28.12
C ARG A 218 3.08 -4.61 -27.85
N THR A 219 3.92 -4.51 -28.88
CA THR A 219 5.37 -4.79 -28.78
C THR A 219 6.21 -3.54 -28.53
N GLU A 220 5.81 -2.40 -29.09
CA GLU A 220 6.54 -1.14 -29.01
C GLU A 220 5.59 0.06 -28.92
N ARG A 221 6.08 1.15 -28.32
CA ARG A 221 5.32 2.40 -28.20
C ARG A 221 5.30 3.15 -29.52
N ALA A 222 4.17 3.79 -29.81
CA ALA A 222 4.01 4.70 -30.93
C ALA A 222 4.10 6.16 -30.49
N THR A 223 3.80 6.45 -29.22
CA THR A 223 3.83 7.81 -28.66
C THR A 223 4.83 7.93 -27.52
N ALA A 224 5.27 9.17 -27.25
CA ALA A 224 6.03 9.46 -26.05
C ALA A 224 5.20 9.13 -24.80
N PRO A 225 5.83 8.66 -23.70
CA PRO A 225 5.13 8.30 -22.48
C PRO A 225 4.31 9.46 -21.94
N LYS A 226 3.01 9.24 -21.71
CA LYS A 226 2.18 10.18 -20.97
C LYS A 226 2.31 9.92 -19.48
N ARG A 227 2.27 10.99 -18.70
CA ARG A 227 2.31 10.97 -17.24
C ARG A 227 1.06 11.66 -16.72
N GLY A 228 0.59 11.27 -15.55
CA GLY A 228 -0.44 11.98 -14.81
C GLY A 228 0.08 13.30 -14.25
N GLU A 229 -0.81 14.01 -13.57
CA GLU A 229 -0.58 15.39 -13.13
C GLU A 229 0.60 15.51 -12.15
N PHE A 230 0.78 14.52 -11.26
CA PHE A 230 1.84 14.55 -10.26
C PHE A 230 3.23 14.47 -10.92
N PHE A 231 3.45 13.49 -11.80
CA PHE A 231 4.74 13.36 -12.47
C PHE A 231 4.98 14.45 -13.52
N GLN A 232 3.93 14.96 -14.18
CA GLN A 232 4.06 16.16 -15.03
C GLN A 232 4.57 17.36 -14.22
N ARG A 233 3.96 17.63 -13.07
CA ARG A 233 4.38 18.73 -12.19
C ARG A 233 5.78 18.54 -11.65
N LEU A 234 6.18 17.32 -11.31
CA LEU A 234 7.54 17.02 -10.89
C LEU A 234 8.56 17.33 -12.01
N LEU A 235 8.23 16.99 -13.25
CA LEU A 235 9.07 17.29 -14.42
C LEU A 235 9.22 18.81 -14.62
N GLU A 236 8.13 19.56 -14.51
CA GLU A 236 8.16 21.03 -14.57
C GLU A 236 9.06 21.63 -13.48
N LEU A 237 8.92 21.17 -12.23
CA LEU A 237 9.76 21.60 -11.11
C LEU A 237 11.24 21.27 -11.34
N SER A 238 11.54 20.11 -11.92
CA SER A 238 12.91 19.72 -12.25
C SER A 238 13.52 20.59 -13.36
N ASN A 239 12.72 20.98 -14.35
CA ASN A 239 13.16 21.86 -15.44
C ASN A 239 13.35 23.32 -15.00
N HIS A 240 12.74 23.73 -13.88
CA HIS A 240 12.95 25.04 -13.28
C HIS A 240 14.23 25.15 -12.42
N GLN A 241 15.07 24.11 -12.34
CA GLN A 241 16.38 24.15 -11.67
C GLN A 241 17.52 24.75 -12.52
N GLU A 242 17.24 25.75 -13.36
CA GLU A 242 18.25 26.69 -13.88
C GLU A 242 18.21 28.04 -13.12
N ALA A 243 18.21 28.05 -11.79
CA ALA A 243 18.56 29.20 -10.93
C ALA A 243 18.44 28.74 -9.46
N THR A 244 19.40 28.82 -8.55
CA THR A 244 20.58 29.67 -8.37
C THR A 244 21.66 28.79 -7.74
N ARG A 245 22.90 28.85 -8.24
CA ARG A 245 24.02 28.26 -7.48
C ARG A 245 24.06 28.99 -6.12
N PRO A 246 24.22 28.30 -4.98
CA PRO A 246 24.37 29.00 -3.71
C PRO A 246 25.53 29.99 -3.87
N HIS A 247 25.25 31.28 -3.73
CA HIS A 247 26.29 32.30 -3.74
C HIS A 247 27.22 31.98 -2.57
N THR A 248 28.44 31.54 -2.88
CA THR A 248 29.51 31.52 -1.89
C THR A 248 29.69 32.96 -1.46
N ALA A 249 29.28 33.29 -0.24
CA ALA A 249 29.63 34.56 0.36
C ALA A 249 31.16 34.70 0.25
N GLY A 250 31.62 35.82 -0.32
CA GLY A 250 33.05 36.11 -0.37
C GLY A 250 33.67 36.04 1.03
N PRO A 251 35.00 35.96 1.14
CA PRO A 251 35.68 35.87 2.43
C PRO A 251 35.16 36.95 3.39
N LYS A 252 34.61 36.51 4.53
CA LYS A 252 34.09 37.43 5.56
C LYS A 252 35.24 38.28 6.08
N THR A 253 35.11 39.61 5.99
CA THR A 253 36.09 40.52 6.60
C THR A 253 36.15 40.28 8.10
N GLY A 254 37.33 39.90 8.61
CA GLY A 254 37.55 39.67 10.02
C GLY A 254 37.42 40.95 10.83
N ARG A 255 36.92 40.85 12.07
CA ARG A 255 36.67 41.99 12.97
C ARG A 255 37.90 42.92 13.15
N ASN A 256 39.12 42.38 13.05
CA ASN A 256 40.37 43.13 13.19
C ASN A 256 41.06 43.49 11.85
N ASP A 257 40.53 43.05 10.72
CA ASP A 257 41.11 43.30 9.39
C ASP A 257 40.90 44.77 8.98
N PRO A 258 41.69 45.30 8.02
CA PRO A 258 41.42 46.60 7.43
C PRO A 258 39.99 46.71 6.89
N CYS A 259 39.32 47.82 7.18
CA CYS A 259 37.93 48.02 6.78
C CYS A 259 37.84 48.21 5.25
N PRO A 260 36.97 47.46 4.54
CA PRO A 260 36.87 47.54 3.08
C PRO A 260 36.31 48.87 2.55
N CYS A 261 35.80 49.76 3.42
CA CYS A 261 35.34 51.09 3.01
C CYS A 261 36.47 52.10 2.73
N GLY A 262 37.74 51.70 2.91
CA GLY A 262 38.91 52.55 2.61
C GLY A 262 39.29 53.54 3.72
N SER A 263 38.69 53.46 4.90
CA SER A 263 38.95 54.38 6.02
C SER A 263 40.33 54.22 6.68
N GLY A 264 41.06 53.15 6.36
CA GLY A 264 42.33 52.79 7.01
C GLY A 264 42.20 52.24 8.44
N LYS A 265 40.98 52.13 8.99
CA LYS A 265 40.72 51.59 10.34
C LYS A 265 40.43 50.08 10.31
N LYS A 266 40.53 49.39 11.46
CA LYS A 266 40.06 48.00 11.60
C LYS A 266 38.53 47.93 11.43
N TYR A 267 38.01 46.87 10.80
CA TYR A 267 36.58 46.73 10.47
C TYR A 267 35.67 46.99 11.68
N LYS A 268 36.02 46.46 12.87
CA LYS A 268 35.29 46.70 14.12
C LYS A 268 35.15 48.14 14.55
N LYS A 269 36.14 48.98 14.25
CA LYS A 269 36.19 50.39 14.67
C LYS A 269 35.69 51.36 13.59
N CYS A 270 35.00 50.83 12.58
CA CYS A 270 34.60 51.60 11.42
C CYS A 270 33.17 51.31 11.00
N CYS A 271 32.91 50.17 10.36
CA CYS A 271 31.59 49.84 9.80
C CYS A 271 30.81 48.87 10.69
N LEU A 272 31.37 48.46 11.82
CA LEU A 272 30.77 47.57 12.83
C LEU A 272 30.48 48.29 14.14
N GLU A 273 31.04 49.48 14.36
CA GLU A 273 30.67 50.39 15.43
C GLU A 273 29.61 51.32 14.83
N VAL A 274 28.35 51.14 15.23
CA VAL A 274 27.27 52.14 15.03
C VAL A 274 27.30 53.09 16.20
#